data_AF-A0AAV0Y3D4-F1
#
_entry.id   AF-A0AAV0Y3D4-F1
#
_cell.length_a   1.000
_cell.length_b   1.000
_cell.length_c   1.000
_cell.angle_alpha   90.00
_cell.angle_beta   90.00
_cell.angle_gamma   90.00
#
_symmetry.space_group_name_H-M   'P 1'
#
loop_
_entity.id
_entity.type
_entity.pdbx_description
1 polymer ?
#
loop_
_entity_poly.entity_id
_entity_poly.type
_entity_poly.pdbx_seq_one_letter_code
_entity_poly.pdbx_strand_id
1 'polypeptide(L)'
;MPLEFVLSQKGNQQLVNKGFVYTTDKIKEDKHIWKCVHYNRHKCLGRVWTAEDIVIFENDKHNHVPDVAEITLSLERKRIWI
;
A
#
# COMPACT_ATOMS: atom_id res chain seq x y z
N MET A 1 -3.88 6.05 -13.91
CA MET A 1 -2.81 6.67 -13.10
C MET A 1 -1.80 5.58 -12.78
N PRO A 2 -0.48 5.87 -12.84
CA PRO A 2 0.54 4.89 -12.49
C PRO A 2 0.43 4.49 -11.02
N LEU A 3 0.86 3.27 -10.68
CA LEU A 3 0.95 2.83 -9.29
C LEU A 3 2.05 3.59 -8.56
N GLU A 4 1.76 4.00 -7.33
CA GLU A 4 2.72 4.68 -6.46
C GLU A 4 3.24 3.73 -5.39
N PHE A 5 4.57 3.71 -5.18
CA PHE A 5 5.20 2.80 -4.23
C PHE A 5 6.12 3.52 -3.25
N VAL A 6 6.00 3.14 -1.99
CA VAL A 6 6.88 3.54 -0.89
C VAL A 6 7.55 2.31 -0.27
N LEU A 7 8.58 2.54 0.54
CA LEU A 7 9.24 1.48 1.30
C LEU A 7 8.82 1.57 2.76
N SER A 8 8.48 0.42 3.34
CA SER A 8 8.33 0.30 4.78
C SER A 8 9.68 0.54 5.47
N GLN A 9 9.66 0.79 6.78
CA GLN A 9 10.89 0.92 7.58
C GLN A 9 11.80 -0.33 7.49
N LYS A 10 11.24 -1.51 7.18
CA LYS A 10 11.97 -2.77 7.01
C LYS A 10 12.40 -3.04 5.56
N GLY A 11 12.19 -2.09 4.64
CA GLY A 11 12.56 -2.21 3.24
C GLY A 11 11.56 -2.93 2.34
N ASN A 12 10.44 -3.43 2.86
CA ASN A 12 9.40 -4.04 2.02
C ASN A 12 8.67 -2.97 1.20
N GLN A 13 8.39 -3.28 -0.08
CA GLN A 13 7.61 -2.42 -0.96
C GLN A 13 6.13 -2.37 -0.54
N GLN A 14 5.57 -1.17 -0.56
CA GLN A 14 4.19 -0.89 -0.20
C GLN A 14 3.53 -0.06 -1.29
N LEU A 15 2.29 -0.40 -1.62
CA LEU A 15 1.47 0.33 -2.58
C LEU A 15 0.78 1.50 -1.87
N VAL A 16 0.82 2.68 -2.49
CA VAL A 16 0.02 3.84 -2.09
C VAL A 16 -1.16 3.93 -3.06
N ASN A 17 -2.38 3.96 -2.51
CA ASN A 17 -3.58 4.16 -3.31
C ASN A 17 -4.61 4.94 -2.50
N LYS A 18 -5.14 6.04 -3.07
CA LYS A 18 -6.17 6.90 -2.47
C LYS A 18 -5.88 7.34 -1.02
N GLY A 19 -4.62 7.68 -0.72
CA GLY A 19 -4.19 8.13 0.60
C GLY A 19 -3.98 7.01 1.64
N PHE A 20 -4.11 5.74 1.25
CA PHE A 20 -3.85 4.60 2.12
C PHE A 20 -2.61 3.83 1.65
N VAL A 21 -1.91 3.24 2.62
CA VAL A 21 -0.74 2.38 2.39
C VAL A 21 -1.14 0.91 2.50
N TYR A 22 -0.67 0.11 1.55
CA TYR A 22 -0.92 -1.31 1.49
C TYR A 22 0.40 -2.08 1.42
N THR A 23 0.48 -3.20 2.12
CA THR A 23 1.59 -4.16 2.05
C THR A 23 1.16 -5.39 1.26
N THR A 24 2.11 -6.14 0.71
CA THR A 24 1.84 -7.41 0.05
C THR A 24 1.07 -8.36 0.97
N ASP A 25 -0.07 -8.85 0.50
CA ASP A 25 -0.77 -9.97 1.10
C ASP A 25 -0.37 -11.27 0.40
N LYS A 26 -0.57 -11.31 -0.93
CA LYS A 26 -0.28 -12.48 -1.78
C LYS A 26 0.05 -12.04 -3.20
N ILE A 27 0.88 -12.82 -3.87
CA ILE A 27 1.10 -12.73 -5.32
C ILE A 27 0.54 -14.01 -5.92
N LYS A 28 -0.31 -13.89 -6.95
CA LYS A 28 -0.94 -15.02 -7.63
C LYS A 28 -0.87 -14.80 -9.13
N GLU A 29 -0.18 -15.68 -9.85
CA GLU A 29 -0.04 -15.62 -11.32
C GLU A 29 0.23 -14.19 -11.79
N ASP A 30 -0.78 -13.51 -12.33
CA ASP A 30 -0.67 -12.17 -12.93
C ASP A 30 -1.22 -11.04 -12.05
N LYS A 31 -1.61 -11.33 -10.80
CA LYS A 31 -2.12 -10.33 -9.86
C LYS A 31 -1.39 -10.29 -8.53
N HIS A 32 -1.16 -9.06 -8.07
CA HIS A 32 -0.65 -8.75 -6.75
C HIS A 32 -1.80 -8.28 -5.87
N ILE A 33 -2.03 -9.00 -4.78
CA ILE A 33 -3.03 -8.68 -3.77
C ILE A 33 -2.35 -7.95 -2.62
N TRP A 34 -2.83 -6.75 -2.34
CA TRP A 34 -2.35 -5.85 -1.31
C TRP A 34 -3.36 -5.73 -0.18
N LYS A 35 -2.87 -5.70 1.06
CA LYS A 35 -3.67 -5.44 2.26
C LYS A 35 -3.26 -4.15 2.93
N CYS A 36 -4.22 -3.44 3.50
CA CYS A 36 -3.93 -2.26 4.31
C CYS A 36 -2.90 -2.62 5.40
N VAL A 37 -1.91 -1.75 5.59
CA VAL A 37 -0.86 -1.91 6.61
C VAL A 37 -1.44 -2.00 8.03
N HIS A 38 -2.58 -1.37 8.26
CA HIS A 38 -3.32 -1.41 9.51
C HIS A 38 -4.22 -2.65 9.67
N TYR A 39 -4.21 -3.62 8.76
CA TYR A 39 -4.98 -4.86 8.91
C TYR A 39 -4.70 -5.57 10.23
N ASN A 40 -3.43 -5.70 10.64
CA ASN A 40 -3.10 -6.42 11.88
C ASN A 40 -3.54 -5.65 13.13
N ARG A 41 -3.35 -4.32 13.14
CA ARG A 41 -3.61 -3.44 14.30
C ARG A 41 -5.07 -3.03 14.45
N HIS A 42 -5.73 -2.69 13.34
CA HIS A 42 -7.10 -2.16 13.33
C HIS A 42 -8.12 -3.15 12.75
N LYS A 43 -7.70 -4.32 12.26
CA LYS A 43 -8.58 -5.22 11.48
C LYS A 43 -9.18 -4.55 10.24
N CYS A 44 -8.46 -3.56 9.70
CA CYS A 44 -8.85 -2.82 8.51
C CYS A 44 -8.99 -3.75 7.30
N LEU A 45 -10.15 -3.72 6.64
CA LEU A 45 -10.48 -4.61 5.53
C LEU A 45 -10.06 -4.05 4.16
N GLY A 46 -9.39 -2.90 4.14
CA GLY A 46 -8.82 -2.30 2.93
C GLY A 46 -8.00 -3.31 2.13
N ARG A 47 -8.35 -3.51 0.86
CA ARG A 47 -7.63 -4.39 -0.09
C ARG A 47 -7.54 -3.73 -1.45
N VAL A 48 -6.43 -3.94 -2.14
CA VAL A 48 -6.24 -3.52 -3.53
C VAL A 48 -5.62 -4.68 -4.29
N TRP A 49 -6.10 -4.94 -5.51
CA TRP A 49 -5.46 -5.90 -6.40
C TRP A 49 -4.92 -5.15 -7.62
N THR A 50 -3.69 -5.48 -8.01
CA THR A 50 -3.05 -4.91 -9.19
C THR A 50 -2.64 -6.00 -10.16
N ALA A 51 -2.65 -5.70 -11.45
CA ALA A 51 -2.09 -6.53 -12.53
C ALA A 51 -1.45 -5.59 -13.55
N GLU A 52 -0.30 -5.96 -14.12
CA GLU A 52 0.39 -5.17 -15.18
C GLU A 52 0.39 -3.64 -14.93
N ASP A 53 0.75 -3.23 -13.71
CA ASP A 53 0.83 -1.82 -13.29
C ASP A 53 -0.50 -1.02 -13.25
N ILE A 54 -1.64 -1.70 -13.21
CA ILE A 54 -2.95 -1.07 -13.00
C ILE A 54 -3.67 -1.67 -11.79
N VAL A 55 -4.53 -0.86 -11.16
CA VAL A 55 -5.48 -1.34 -10.15
C VAL A 55 -6.66 -2.00 -10.86
N ILE A 56 -6.89 -3.29 -10.58
CA ILE A 56 -8.00 -4.07 -11.17
C ILE A 56 -9.16 -4.28 -10.19
N PHE A 57 -8.91 -4.14 -8.89
CA PHE A 57 -9.94 -4.24 -7.86
C PHE A 57 -9.54 -3.45 -6.63
N GLU A 58 -10.53 -2.83 -5.97
CA GLU A 58 -10.37 -2.15 -4.71
C GLU A 58 -11.52 -2.48 -3.76
N ASN A 59 -11.19 -2.75 -2.51
CA ASN A 59 -12.12 -2.80 -1.40
C ASN A 59 -11.77 -1.66 -0.45
N ASP A 60 -12.49 -0.55 -0.56
CA ASP A 60 -12.26 0.70 0.18
C ASP A 60 -12.88 0.68 1.60
N LYS A 61 -12.97 -0.51 2.22
CA LYS A 61 -13.51 -0.66 3.58
C LYS A 61 -12.43 -0.40 4.63
N HIS A 62 -12.00 0.85 4.73
CA HIS A 62 -11.12 1.31 5.80
C HIS A 62 -11.92 1.69 7.04
N ASN A 63 -11.39 1.36 8.21
CA ASN A 63 -11.95 1.71 9.51
C ASN A 63 -11.06 2.69 10.28
N HIS A 64 -10.22 3.41 9.55
CA HIS A 64 -9.33 4.45 10.02
C HIS A 64 -9.21 5.51 8.94
N VAL A 65 -8.76 6.69 9.34
CA VAL A 65 -8.47 7.78 8.40
C VAL A 65 -7.15 7.52 7.66
N PRO A 66 -6.95 8.09 6.46
CA PRO A 66 -5.65 8.14 5.78
C PRO A 66 -4.55 8.69 6.68
N ASP A 67 -3.39 8.05 6.70
CA ASP A 67 -2.19 8.55 7.39
C ASP A 67 -1.21 9.15 6.36
N VAL A 68 -1.45 10.42 6.03
CA VAL A 68 -0.61 11.14 5.06
C VAL A 68 0.82 11.31 5.60
N ALA A 69 0.99 11.46 6.91
CA ALA A 69 2.30 11.60 7.53
C ALA A 69 3.13 10.33 7.35
N GLU A 70 2.53 9.14 7.49
CA GLU A 70 3.19 7.86 7.22
C GLU A 70 3.72 7.78 5.77
N ILE A 71 2.91 8.24 4.80
CA ILE A 71 3.29 8.27 3.39
C ILE A 71 4.46 9.23 3.17
N THR A 72 4.35 10.47 3.67
CA THR A 72 5.39 11.50 3.52
C THR A 72 6.72 11.05 4.11
N LEU A 73 6.72 10.52 5.34
CA LEU A 73 7.93 10.00 5.98
C LEU A 73 8.56 8.86 5.18
N SER A 74 7.75 8.01 4.55
CA SER A 74 8.24 6.90 3.73
C SER A 74 8.86 7.39 2.42
N LEU A 75 8.34 8.47 1.84
CA LEU A 75 8.93 9.13 0.67
C LEU A 75 10.24 9.84 1.02
N GLU A 76 10.32 10.51 2.15
CA GLU A 76 11.55 11.17 2.62
C GLU A 76 12.67 10.17 2.87
N ARG A 77 12.36 9.02 3.50
CA ARG A 77 13.33 7.93 3.67
C ARG A 77 13.92 7.48 2.34
N LYS A 78 13.12 7.38 1.28
CA LYS A 78 13.59 6.98 -0.06
C LYS A 78 14.61 7.97 -0.64
N ARG A 79 14.56 9.25 -0.23
CA ARG A 79 15.45 10.32 -0.71
C ARG A 79 16.82 10.38 -0.04
N ILE A 80 17.01 9.70 1.10
CA ILE A 80 18.28 9.72 1.85
C ILE A 80 19.24 8.62 1.36
N TRP A 81 18.73 7.60 0.66
CA TRP A 81 19.53 6.47 0.14
C TRP A 81 19.88 6.59 -1.36
N ILE A 82 19.69 7.78 -1.96
CA ILE A 82 20.13 8.13 -3.32
C ILE A 82 21.33 9.08 -3.25
#